data_AF-A0A662W0K2-F1
#
_entry.id   AF-A0A662W0K2-F1
#
_cell.length_a   1.000
_cell.length_b   1.000
_cell.length_c   1.000
_cell.angle_alpha   90.00
_cell.angle_beta   90.00
_cell.angle_gamma   90.00
#
_symmetry.space_group_name_H-M   'P 1'
#
loop_
_entity.id
_entity.type
_entity.pdbx_description
1 polymer ?
#
loop_
_entity_poly.entity_id
_entity_poly.type
_entity_poly.pdbx_seq_one_letter_code
_entity_poly.pdbx_strand_id
1 'polypeptide(L)'
;MSDLNGVNDVTNENGENPKEELGEKGEKLSIEARLGLVAFTIDSEPHIKLREEVCRECKPRYCLFVCPAKLYTEENGEIKFNYEGCLECGTCRIACPQELDWNYPRGGFGAHYQYG
;
A
#
# COMPACT_ATOMS: atom_id res chain seq x y z
N MET A 1 -35.46 -8.42 31.48
CA MET A 1 -34.33 -7.72 30.86
C MET A 1 -34.35 -8.05 29.38
N SER A 2 -35.12 -7.25 28.65
CA SER A 2 -34.91 -6.92 27.24
C SER A 2 -33.50 -6.27 27.11
N ASP A 3 -32.78 -6.29 25.99
CA ASP A 3 -33.12 -6.01 24.59
C ASP A 3 -32.18 -6.85 23.67
N LEU A 4 -32.65 -7.57 22.64
CA LEU A 4 -32.84 -7.12 21.25
C LEU A 4 -31.74 -6.20 20.71
N ASN A 5 -30.84 -6.75 19.88
CA ASN A 5 -30.19 -6.03 18.79
C ASN A 5 -30.23 -6.92 17.54
N GLY A 6 -31.39 -6.86 16.86
CA GLY A 6 -31.57 -7.40 15.53
C GLY A 6 -30.90 -6.50 14.50
N VAL A 7 -29.94 -7.05 13.76
CA VAL A 7 -29.48 -6.44 12.51
C VAL A 7 -30.55 -6.75 11.47
N ASN A 8 -31.37 -5.75 11.13
CA ASN A 8 -32.30 -5.85 10.01
C ASN A 8 -31.54 -5.64 8.71
N ASP A 9 -31.45 -6.69 7.89
CA ASP A 9 -31.27 -6.57 6.44
C ASP A 9 -32.47 -5.79 5.89
N VAL A 10 -32.22 -4.59 5.34
CA VAL A 10 -33.25 -3.82 4.63
C VAL A 10 -32.89 -3.83 3.15
N THR A 11 -33.40 -4.83 2.43
CA THR A 11 -33.59 -4.73 0.98
C THR A 11 -34.85 -3.89 0.71
N ASN A 12 -34.87 -3.15 -0.40
CA ASN A 12 -36.07 -2.40 -0.78
C ASN A 12 -37.17 -3.36 -1.29
N GLU A 13 -38.38 -2.83 -1.47
CA GLU A 13 -39.57 -3.59 -1.89
C GLU A 13 -39.46 -4.26 -3.28
N ASN A 14 -38.41 -3.95 -4.04
CA ASN A 14 -38.12 -4.57 -5.33
C ASN A 14 -36.97 -5.59 -5.28
N GLY A 15 -36.41 -5.87 -4.09
CA GLY A 15 -35.36 -6.88 -3.92
C GLY A 15 -34.03 -6.52 -4.59
N GLU A 16 -33.86 -5.28 -5.02
CA GLU A 16 -32.65 -4.80 -5.66
C GLU A 16 -31.73 -4.18 -4.62
N ASN A 17 -30.46 -4.58 -4.65
CA ASN A 17 -29.40 -4.01 -3.82
C ASN A 17 -29.03 -2.64 -4.39
N PRO A 18 -29.29 -1.51 -3.69
CA PRO A 18 -29.13 -0.16 -4.25
C PRO A 18 -27.67 0.29 -4.44
N LYS A 19 -26.68 -0.62 -4.43
CA LYS A 19 -25.25 -0.28 -4.46
C LYS A 19 -24.63 -0.18 -5.84
N GLU A 20 -25.36 -0.51 -6.89
CA GLU A 20 -24.92 -0.31 -8.26
C GLU A 20 -25.83 0.73 -8.90
N GLU A 21 -25.57 2.02 -8.69
CA GLU A 21 -25.76 3.04 -9.74
C GLU A 21 -25.28 4.44 -9.31
N LEU A 22 -24.24 4.86 -10.05
CA LEU A 22 -23.60 6.16 -10.20
C LEU A 22 -23.02 6.86 -8.95
N GLY A 23 -21.70 6.94 -8.89
CA GLY A 23 -21.05 8.16 -8.41
C GLY A 23 -21.15 8.43 -6.91
N GLU A 24 -21.31 9.72 -6.62
CA GLU A 24 -21.24 10.42 -5.34
C GLU A 24 -21.65 9.58 -4.10
N LYS A 25 -20.74 8.73 -3.56
CA LYS A 25 -20.81 8.19 -2.19
C LYS A 25 -19.58 7.34 -1.83
N GLY A 26 -18.63 7.95 -1.11
CA GLY A 26 -17.93 7.37 0.04
C GLY A 26 -17.23 6.00 -0.04
N GLU A 27 -16.97 5.40 -1.20
CA GLU A 27 -16.22 4.15 -1.29
C GLU A 27 -14.71 4.42 -1.27
N LYS A 28 -13.98 3.68 -0.42
CA LYS A 28 -12.51 3.83 -0.31
C LYS A 28 -11.86 3.22 -1.55
N LEU A 29 -11.18 4.06 -2.33
CA LEU A 29 -10.30 3.61 -3.41
C LEU A 29 -9.29 2.56 -2.93
N SER A 30 -8.98 1.59 -3.79
CA SER A 30 -7.85 0.69 -3.57
C SER A 30 -6.55 1.49 -3.49
N ILE A 31 -5.49 0.89 -2.94
CA ILE A 31 -4.20 1.58 -2.82
C ILE A 31 -3.60 1.85 -4.19
N GLU A 32 -3.75 0.91 -5.12
CA GLU A 32 -3.30 1.02 -6.51
C GLU A 32 -4.03 2.17 -7.21
N ALA A 33 -5.36 2.27 -7.03
CA ALA A 33 -6.14 3.38 -7.58
C ALA A 33 -5.72 4.74 -6.99
N ARG A 34 -5.36 4.79 -5.71
CA ARG A 34 -4.83 6.02 -5.07
C ARG A 34 -3.44 6.37 -5.56
N LEU A 35 -2.55 5.38 -5.73
CA LEU A 35 -1.21 5.59 -6.29
C LEU A 35 -1.29 6.07 -7.74
N GLY A 36 -2.29 5.64 -8.51
CA GLY A 36 -2.55 6.13 -9.87
C GLY A 36 -2.88 7.64 -9.95
N LEU A 37 -3.17 8.30 -8.82
CA LEU A 37 -3.35 9.76 -8.76
C LEU A 37 -2.03 10.51 -8.60
N VAL A 38 -0.94 9.81 -8.25
CA VAL A 38 0.40 10.39 -8.09
C VAL A 38 1.17 10.14 -9.40
N ALA A 39 1.80 11.18 -9.92
CA ALA A 39 2.67 11.02 -11.08
C ALA A 39 4.04 10.50 -10.63
N PHE A 40 4.62 9.57 -11.39
CA PHE A 40 5.94 9.02 -11.13
C PHE A 40 6.83 9.10 -12.38
N THR A 41 8.13 9.30 -12.19
CA THR A 41 9.14 9.04 -13.22
C THR A 41 10.01 7.89 -12.75
N ILE A 42 9.90 6.74 -13.41
CA ILE A 42 10.53 5.50 -12.95
C ILE A 42 11.97 5.42 -13.44
N ASP A 43 12.87 5.14 -12.50
CA ASP A 43 14.28 4.90 -12.78
C ASP A 43 14.49 3.45 -13.25
N SER A 44 15.50 3.19 -14.07
CA SER A 44 15.89 1.82 -14.42
C SER A 44 16.46 1.05 -13.23
N GLU A 45 16.97 1.76 -12.21
CA GLU A 45 17.57 1.17 -11.02
C GLU A 45 16.68 1.39 -9.78
N PRO A 46 16.40 0.33 -8.99
CA PRO A 46 15.72 0.48 -7.71
C PRO A 46 16.53 1.32 -6.72
N HIS A 47 15.87 2.31 -6.09
CA HIS A 47 16.49 3.16 -5.07
C HIS A 47 16.56 2.51 -3.68
N ILE A 48 15.88 1.37 -3.49
CA ILE A 48 16.00 0.52 -2.31
C ILE A 48 16.41 -0.88 -2.74
N LYS A 49 17.47 -1.42 -2.14
CA LYS A 49 17.95 -2.79 -2.39
C LYS A 49 17.73 -3.65 -1.15
N LEU A 50 17.14 -4.83 -1.37
CA LEU A 50 16.93 -5.83 -0.34
C LEU A 50 18.13 -6.75 -0.27
N ARG A 51 18.55 -7.10 0.94
CA ARG A 51 19.56 -8.14 1.19
C ARG A 51 18.83 -9.45 1.44
N GLU A 52 18.72 -10.28 0.41
CA GLU A 52 17.84 -11.46 0.42
C GLU A 52 18.12 -12.40 1.59
N GLU A 53 19.39 -12.72 1.84
CA GLU A 53 19.83 -13.60 2.92
C GLU A 53 19.43 -13.06 4.29
N VAL A 54 19.62 -11.77 4.53
CA VAL A 54 19.25 -11.10 5.78
C VAL A 54 17.73 -11.01 5.92
N CYS A 55 17.04 -10.72 4.82
CA CYS A 55 15.59 -10.66 4.80
C CYS A 55 15.00 -12.03 5.15
N ARG A 56 15.46 -13.15 4.57
CA ARG A 56 14.93 -14.50 4.84
C ARG A 56 14.93 -14.85 6.33
N GLU A 57 15.89 -14.35 7.10
CA GLU A 57 15.98 -14.59 8.55
C GLU A 57 15.19 -13.58 9.41
N CYS A 58 14.70 -12.49 8.80
CA CYS A 58 13.97 -11.42 9.48
C CYS A 58 12.54 -11.85 9.87
N LYS A 59 12.37 -12.37 11.08
CA LYS A 59 11.05 -12.79 11.62
C LYS A 59 10.01 -11.66 11.72
N PRO A 60 10.33 -10.42 12.11
CA PRO A 60 9.30 -9.40 12.31
C PRO A 60 8.62 -8.90 11.04
N ARG A 61 9.32 -8.95 9.88
CA ARG A 61 8.79 -8.55 8.55
C ARG A 61 8.02 -7.21 8.53
N TYR A 62 8.41 -6.23 9.35
CA TYR A 62 7.65 -4.98 9.50
C TYR A 62 7.37 -4.24 8.18
N CYS A 63 8.28 -4.35 7.20
CA CYS A 63 8.13 -3.76 5.87
C CYS A 63 6.81 -4.14 5.17
N LEU A 64 6.26 -5.34 5.42
CA LEU A 64 4.99 -5.80 4.85
C LEU A 64 3.78 -5.01 5.36
N PHE A 65 3.89 -4.38 6.53
CA PHE A 65 2.75 -3.75 7.21
C PHE A 65 2.86 -2.22 7.27
N VAL A 66 4.09 -1.69 7.35
CA VAL A 66 4.31 -0.26 7.57
C VAL A 66 4.33 0.57 6.29
N CYS A 67 4.48 -0.06 5.12
CA CYS A 67 4.53 0.65 3.85
C CYS A 67 3.13 1.20 3.51
N PRO A 68 2.93 2.54 3.45
CA PRO A 68 1.61 3.11 3.17
C PRO A 68 1.11 2.81 1.75
N ALA A 69 2.05 2.54 0.83
CA ALA A 69 1.80 2.17 -0.55
C ALA A 69 1.74 0.65 -0.79
N LYS A 70 1.88 -0.18 0.27
CA LYS A 70 1.86 -1.66 0.20
C LYS A 70 2.78 -2.27 -0.88
N LEU A 71 3.99 -1.74 -0.98
CA LEU A 71 4.93 -2.13 -2.04
C LEU A 71 5.80 -3.35 -1.70
N TYR A 72 5.68 -3.90 -0.49
CA TYR A 72 6.40 -5.09 -0.06
C TYR A 72 5.46 -6.29 -0.06
N THR A 73 5.88 -7.38 -0.70
CA THR A 73 5.18 -8.67 -0.68
C THR A 73 6.13 -9.77 -0.22
N GLU A 74 5.56 -10.90 0.22
CA GLU A 74 6.33 -12.10 0.54
C GLU A 74 5.88 -13.25 -0.37
N GLU A 75 6.84 -13.85 -1.08
CA GLU A 75 6.61 -14.97 -1.97
C GLU A 75 7.67 -16.04 -1.68
N ASN A 76 7.25 -17.25 -1.31
CA ASN A 76 8.17 -18.36 -0.98
C ASN A 76 9.24 -18.02 0.07
N GLY A 77 8.91 -17.16 1.04
CA GLY A 77 9.84 -16.70 2.09
C GLY A 77 10.79 -15.58 1.66
N GLU A 78 10.69 -15.11 0.43
CA GLU A 78 11.44 -13.97 -0.10
C GLU A 78 10.61 -12.70 -0.07
N ILE A 79 11.22 -11.61 0.37
CA ILE A 79 10.59 -10.29 0.29
C ILE A 79 10.87 -9.69 -1.07
N LYS A 80 9.80 -9.26 -1.74
CA LYS A 80 9.87 -8.48 -2.98
C LYS A 80 9.45 -7.05 -2.68
N PHE A 81 10.02 -6.11 -3.43
CA PHE A 81 9.71 -4.70 -3.31
C PHE A 81 9.43 -4.11 -4.68
N ASN A 82 8.23 -3.56 -4.88
CA ASN A 82 7.89 -2.81 -6.08
C ASN A 82 8.28 -1.34 -5.89
N TYR A 83 9.45 -0.95 -6.38
CA TYR A 83 9.99 0.40 -6.19
C TYR A 83 9.28 1.47 -7.01
N GLU A 84 8.51 1.09 -8.03
CA GLU A 84 7.91 2.03 -8.99
C GLU A 84 6.81 2.90 -8.38
N GLY A 85 6.13 2.40 -7.34
CA GLY A 85 5.11 3.15 -6.60
C GLY A 85 5.61 3.83 -5.33
N CYS A 86 6.93 3.87 -5.08
CA CYS A 86 7.48 4.33 -3.80
C CYS A 86 7.22 5.82 -3.58
N LEU A 87 6.57 6.14 -2.46
CA LEU A 87 6.30 7.52 -2.03
C LEU A 87 7.48 8.17 -1.30
N GLU A 88 8.66 7.54 -1.29
CA GLU A 88 9.90 8.08 -0.71
C GLU A 88 9.82 8.46 0.79
N CYS A 89 8.78 8.00 1.49
CA CYS A 89 8.47 8.39 2.87
C CYS A 89 9.46 7.87 3.93
N GLY A 90 10.28 6.86 3.61
CA GLY A 90 11.28 6.31 4.52
C GLY A 90 10.74 5.44 5.67
N THR A 91 9.44 5.20 5.79
CA THR A 91 8.87 4.38 6.89
C THR A 91 9.48 2.97 6.95
N CYS A 92 9.70 2.34 5.80
CA CYS A 92 10.35 1.04 5.73
C CYS A 92 11.80 1.07 6.23
N ARG A 93 12.54 2.16 5.98
CA ARG A 93 13.91 2.36 6.46
C ARG A 93 13.95 2.42 7.98
N ILE A 94 13.02 3.16 8.58
CA ILE A 94 12.95 3.33 10.04
C ILE A 94 12.50 2.03 10.73
N ALA A 95 11.51 1.35 10.16
CA ALA A 95 10.95 0.15 10.76
C ALA A 95 11.81 -1.11 10.57
N CYS A 96 12.68 -1.16 9.56
CA CYS A 96 13.48 -2.35 9.28
C CYS A 96 14.57 -2.55 10.33
N PRO A 97 14.58 -3.67 11.09
CA PRO A 97 15.60 -3.92 12.10
C PRO A 97 16.94 -4.35 11.48
N GLN A 98 16.93 -4.71 10.20
CA GLN A 98 18.08 -5.28 9.50
C GLN A 98 18.85 -4.25 8.67
N GLU A 99 18.50 -2.96 8.72
CA GLU A 99 19.04 -1.89 7.87
C GLU A 99 18.84 -2.15 6.36
N LEU A 100 18.12 -1.25 5.69
CA LEU A 100 17.91 -1.28 4.24
C LEU A 100 18.99 -0.44 3.55
N ASP A 101 19.50 -0.91 2.41
CA ASP A 101 20.17 -0.03 1.46
C ASP A 101 19.09 0.85 0.81
N TRP A 102 18.83 1.97 1.48
CA TRP A 102 17.75 2.90 1.17
C TRP A 102 18.35 4.22 0.73
N ASN A 103 18.03 4.65 -0.48
CA ASN A 103 18.39 5.95 -1.02
C ASN A 103 17.13 6.64 -1.56
N TYR A 104 17.21 7.95 -1.75
CA TYR A 104 16.24 8.61 -2.62
C TYR A 104 16.45 8.16 -4.08
N PRO A 105 15.40 8.18 -4.92
CA PRO A 105 15.58 8.11 -6.36
C PRO A 105 16.58 9.16 -6.87
N ARG A 106 17.23 8.89 -8.00
CA ARG A 106 18.10 9.89 -8.64
C ARG A 106 17.29 11.13 -9.00
N GLY A 107 17.92 12.30 -9.00
CA GLY A 107 17.26 13.56 -9.33
C GLY A 107 16.50 13.48 -10.66
N GLY A 108 15.22 13.87 -10.64
CA GLY A 108 14.30 13.79 -11.78
C GLY A 108 13.47 12.50 -11.85
N PHE A 109 13.77 11.50 -11.02
CA PHE A 109 12.99 10.28 -10.86
C PHE A 109 12.22 10.28 -9.54
N GLY A 110 11.30 9.33 -9.37
CA GLY A 110 10.49 9.18 -8.16
C GLY A 110 9.09 9.78 -8.27
N ALA A 111 8.50 10.06 -7.11
CA ALA A 111 7.16 10.61 -6.98
C ALA A 111 7.13 12.13 -7.22
N HIS A 112 6.14 12.59 -7.98
CA HIS A 112 5.90 14.01 -8.25
C HIS A 112 4.63 14.48 -7.54
N TYR A 113 4.81 15.22 -6.45
CA TYR A 113 3.71 15.82 -5.71
C TYR A 113 3.35 17.20 -6.28
N GLN A 114 2.10 17.37 -6.68
CA GLN A 114 1.62 18.64 -7.25
C GLN A 114 1.29 19.69 -6.19
N TYR A 115 0.82 19.27 -5.01
CA TYR A 115 0.29 20.17 -3.97
C TYR A 115 0.88 19.95 -2.57
N GLY A 116 1.87 19.07 -2.43
CA GLY A 116 2.46 18.68 -1.14
C GLY A 116 1.59 17.70 -0.39
#